data_AF-A0A6M1SUP5-F1
#
_entry.id   AF-A0A6M1SUP5-F1
#
_cell.length_a   1.000
_cell.length_b   1.000
_cell.length_c   1.000
_cell.angle_alpha   90.00
_cell.angle_beta   90.00
_cell.angle_gamma   90.00
#
_symmetry.space_group_name_H-M   'P 1'
#
loop_
_entity.id
_entity.type
_entity.pdbx_description
1 polymer ?
#
loop_
_entity_poly.entity_id
_entity_poly.type
_entity_poly.pdbx_seq_one_letter_code
_entity_poly.pdbx_strand_id
1 'polypeptide(L)'
;MRFGDSVVIADSGLQQPKGFDGDAHAGALGFEFSHGSALIVGSCGPAPADMPESKPLFRQALAHSSATIDAEDAVPPAGKSGAITLESAEHTLSMATLGYAKRFGVEIERRLTLLAEGTTLVGQDRIVVTGKPQGVLAVRFHLAPGIKVRPTLGENIARLVLPNGSVWSFLWEGARFHDEDSVRQSAYLGFHRTRQLVLEADVVEGGEIAWIFTKDQ
;
A
#
# COMPACT_ATOMS: atom_id res chain seq x y z
N MET A 1 -9.26 10.42 3.66
CA MET A 1 -10.33 10.59 2.65
C MET A 1 -11.51 9.70 3.03
N ARG A 2 -12.75 10.16 2.84
CA ARG A 2 -13.96 9.39 3.15
C ARG A 2 -15.00 9.56 2.04
N PHE A 3 -15.72 8.49 1.72
CA PHE A 3 -16.92 8.50 0.90
C PHE A 3 -17.84 7.35 1.36
N GLY A 4 -19.10 7.66 1.65
CA GLY A 4 -20.01 6.72 2.33
C GLY A 4 -19.43 6.16 3.64
N ASP A 5 -19.45 4.83 3.74
CA ASP A 5 -18.94 4.08 4.89
C ASP A 5 -17.45 3.73 4.78
N SER A 6 -16.79 4.12 3.70
CA SER A 6 -15.39 3.83 3.46
C SER A 6 -14.46 4.97 3.85
N VAL A 7 -13.34 4.60 4.45
CA VAL A 7 -12.27 5.52 4.85
C VAL A 7 -10.95 5.00 4.29
N VAL A 8 -10.19 5.91 3.68
CA VAL A 8 -8.80 5.71 3.28
C VAL A 8 -7.93 6.68 4.08
N ILE A 9 -6.91 6.16 4.73
CA ILE A 9 -5.83 6.93 5.37
C ILE A 9 -4.58 6.64 4.56
N ALA A 10 -3.77 7.64 4.25
CA ALA A 10 -2.55 7.46 3.50
C ALA A 10 -1.40 8.26 4.11
N ASP A 11 -0.19 7.75 3.92
CA ASP A 11 1.06 8.34 4.36
C ASP A 11 2.08 8.36 3.22
N SER A 12 2.60 9.54 2.96
CA SER A 12 3.70 9.79 2.05
C SER A 12 4.35 11.09 2.48
N GLY A 13 5.46 10.96 3.20
CA GLY A 13 6.12 12.06 3.86
C GLY A 13 7.50 12.35 3.30
N LEU A 14 7.97 13.54 3.64
CA LEU A 14 9.37 13.94 3.46
C LEU A 14 10.27 13.22 4.45
N GLN A 15 11.58 13.24 4.17
CA GLN A 15 12.54 12.84 5.17
C GLN A 15 12.41 13.74 6.41
N GLN A 16 12.27 13.12 7.58
CA GLN A 16 12.23 13.84 8.84
C GLN A 16 13.57 14.55 9.10
N PRO A 17 13.58 15.73 9.75
CA PRO A 17 14.81 16.37 10.17
C PRO A 17 15.66 15.43 11.03
N LYS A 18 16.99 15.52 10.91
CA LYS A 18 17.93 14.69 11.66
C LYS A 18 17.61 14.73 13.17
N GLY A 19 17.43 13.57 13.78
CA GLY A 19 17.10 13.45 15.21
C GLY A 19 15.60 13.37 15.52
N PHE A 20 14.73 13.56 14.52
CA PHE A 20 13.27 13.37 14.62
C PHE A 20 12.78 12.13 13.85
N ASP A 21 13.70 11.32 13.35
CA ASP A 21 13.47 10.09 12.59
C ASP A 21 13.48 8.83 13.45
N GLY A 22 13.52 8.97 14.78
CA GLY A 22 13.64 7.87 15.74
C GLY A 22 12.55 6.80 15.65
N ASP A 23 11.34 7.17 15.22
CA ASP A 23 10.21 6.26 15.00
C ASP A 23 9.65 6.38 13.56
N ALA A 24 10.43 6.92 12.61
CA ALA A 24 10.00 7.05 11.21
C ALA A 24 10.07 5.71 10.46
N HIS A 25 9.01 5.36 9.73
CA HIS A 25 8.99 4.16 8.88
C HIS A 25 9.23 4.55 7.42
N ALA A 26 9.77 3.64 6.62
CA ALA A 26 9.90 3.75 5.16
C ALA A 26 8.57 3.47 4.43
N GLY A 27 7.46 3.96 4.98
CA GLY A 27 6.09 3.68 4.52
C GLY A 27 5.58 4.63 3.43
N ALA A 28 6.44 5.26 2.62
CA ALA A 28 6.01 6.21 1.60
C ALA A 28 4.98 5.60 0.64
N LEU A 29 3.96 6.35 0.21
CA LEU A 29 2.81 5.84 -0.55
C LEU A 29 1.92 4.82 0.21
N GLY A 30 2.19 4.57 1.47
CA GLY A 30 1.45 3.65 2.31
C GLY A 30 0.00 4.09 2.49
N PHE A 31 -0.93 3.14 2.59
CA PHE A 31 -2.32 3.45 2.92
C PHE A 31 -2.99 2.35 3.73
N GLU A 32 -4.04 2.73 4.45
CA GLU A 32 -5.00 1.84 5.09
C GLU A 32 -6.40 2.10 4.50
N PHE A 33 -7.18 1.03 4.36
CA PHE A 33 -8.52 1.07 3.80
C PHE A 33 -9.50 0.25 4.66
N SER A 34 -10.60 0.87 5.03
CA SER A 34 -11.68 0.25 5.80
C SER A 34 -13.04 0.61 5.20
N HIS A 35 -14.02 -0.28 5.37
CA HIS A 35 -15.43 -0.05 5.04
C HIS A 35 -16.32 -0.49 6.20
N GLY A 36 -17.17 0.43 6.66
CA GLY A 36 -17.94 0.24 7.90
C GLY A 36 -17.02 0.05 9.09
N SER A 37 -17.20 -1.03 9.84
CA SER A 37 -16.31 -1.40 10.97
C SER A 37 -15.16 -2.34 10.57
N ALA A 38 -15.08 -2.75 9.30
CA ALA A 38 -14.09 -3.71 8.85
C ALA A 38 -12.88 -3.02 8.22
N LEU A 39 -11.70 -3.25 8.80
CA LEU A 39 -10.43 -2.97 8.14
C LEU A 39 -10.21 -4.01 7.04
N ILE A 40 -9.79 -3.58 5.85
CA ILE A 40 -9.50 -4.45 4.71
C ILE A 40 -7.98 -4.48 4.46
N VAL A 41 -7.38 -3.31 4.28
CA VAL A 41 -5.94 -3.13 4.04
C VAL A 41 -5.35 -2.28 5.17
N GLY A 42 -4.18 -2.66 5.68
CA GLY A 42 -3.41 -1.81 6.60
C GLY A 42 -1.91 -2.08 6.50
N SER A 43 -1.16 -1.77 7.55
CA SER A 43 0.26 -2.18 7.67
C SER A 43 0.46 -3.27 8.72
N CYS A 44 1.68 -3.78 8.84
CA CYS A 44 2.05 -4.76 9.88
C CYS A 44 1.97 -4.20 11.31
N GLY A 45 1.80 -2.88 11.47
CA GLY A 45 1.76 -2.19 12.76
C GLY A 45 3.13 -1.72 13.23
N PRO A 46 3.21 -1.05 14.39
CA PRO A 46 4.49 -0.78 15.02
C PRO A 46 5.11 -2.07 15.56
N ALA A 47 6.41 -2.04 15.83
CA ALA A 47 7.05 -3.13 16.56
C ALA A 47 6.43 -3.28 17.97
N PRO A 48 6.34 -4.51 18.51
CA PRO A 48 5.92 -4.73 19.89
C PRO A 48 6.80 -3.96 20.88
N ALA A 49 6.19 -3.38 21.91
CA ALA A 49 6.90 -2.59 22.91
C ALA A 49 7.90 -3.42 23.74
N ASP A 50 7.62 -4.72 23.88
CA ASP A 50 8.44 -5.72 24.59
C ASP A 50 9.51 -6.37 23.70
N MET A 51 9.57 -6.04 22.40
CA MET A 51 10.60 -6.49 21.46
C MET A 51 11.21 -5.29 20.69
N PRO A 52 11.84 -4.33 21.37
CA PRO A 52 12.37 -3.12 20.75
C PRO A 52 13.42 -3.38 19.66
N GLU A 53 14.14 -4.49 19.72
CA GLU A 53 15.12 -4.95 18.72
C GLU A 53 14.46 -5.28 17.36
N SER A 54 13.16 -5.55 17.33
CA SER A 54 12.41 -5.80 16.11
C SER A 54 12.02 -4.53 15.36
N LYS A 55 12.16 -3.34 15.97
CA LYS A 55 11.83 -2.03 15.37
C LYS A 55 12.32 -1.86 13.92
N PRO A 56 13.57 -2.20 13.57
CA PRO A 56 14.04 -2.04 12.19
C PRO A 56 13.21 -2.83 11.16
N LEU A 57 12.69 -4.01 11.52
CA LEU A 57 11.90 -4.84 10.62
C LEU A 57 10.53 -4.20 10.30
N PHE A 58 9.85 -3.66 11.30
CA PHE A 58 8.55 -2.98 11.11
C PHE A 58 8.69 -1.64 10.38
N ARG A 59 9.90 -1.06 10.41
CA ARG A 59 10.21 0.21 9.76
C ARG A 59 10.48 0.10 8.26
N GLN A 60 10.77 -1.09 7.74
CA GLN A 60 10.97 -1.31 6.31
C GLN A 60 9.67 -1.15 5.53
N ALA A 61 9.77 -0.71 4.28
CA ALA A 61 8.65 -0.55 3.37
C ALA A 61 7.86 -1.85 3.15
N LEU A 62 8.55 -3.00 3.23
CA LEU A 62 7.95 -4.33 3.15
C LEU A 62 6.93 -4.64 4.25
N ALA A 63 6.90 -3.85 5.33
CA ALA A 63 5.92 -3.96 6.42
C ALA A 63 4.70 -3.04 6.22
N HIS A 64 4.59 -2.36 5.07
CA HIS A 64 3.52 -1.41 4.75
C HIS A 64 2.84 -1.75 3.43
N SER A 65 1.56 -1.36 3.34
CA SER A 65 0.80 -1.45 2.08
C SER A 65 1.23 -0.34 1.11
N SER A 66 2.41 -0.51 0.53
CA SER A 66 3.20 0.48 -0.19
C SER A 66 3.84 -0.13 -1.45
N ALA A 67 4.58 0.69 -2.20
CA ALA A 67 5.35 0.30 -3.37
C ALA A 67 6.86 0.29 -3.07
N THR A 68 7.53 -0.77 -3.50
CA THR A 68 9.00 -0.95 -3.42
C THR A 68 9.58 -1.30 -4.77
N ILE A 69 10.85 -0.95 -5.02
CA ILE A 69 11.61 -1.48 -6.16
C ILE A 69 12.71 -2.38 -5.62
N ASP A 70 12.77 -3.63 -6.12
CA ASP A 70 13.73 -4.65 -5.69
C ASP A 70 13.75 -4.88 -4.16
N ALA A 71 12.58 -4.74 -3.52
CA ALA A 71 12.41 -4.82 -2.06
C ALA A 71 13.26 -3.79 -1.26
N GLU A 72 13.70 -2.72 -1.90
CA GLU A 72 14.42 -1.63 -1.23
C GLU A 72 13.48 -0.52 -0.76
N ASP A 73 13.81 0.06 0.40
CA ASP A 73 13.08 1.20 0.98
C ASP A 73 13.26 2.46 0.14
N ALA A 74 12.21 3.26 -0.05
CA ALA A 74 12.32 4.60 -0.60
C ALA A 74 13.17 5.50 0.31
N VAL A 75 14.08 6.28 -0.26
CA VAL A 75 14.87 7.28 0.48
C VAL A 75 14.31 8.66 0.16
N PRO A 76 13.33 9.19 0.93
CA PRO A 76 12.71 10.46 0.60
C PRO A 76 13.75 11.60 0.60
N PRO A 77 13.61 12.59 -0.28
CA PRO A 77 14.51 13.74 -0.29
C PRO A 77 14.33 14.59 0.97
N ALA A 78 15.41 15.24 1.40
CA ALA A 78 15.34 16.33 2.37
C ALA A 78 14.78 17.60 1.68
N GLY A 79 13.92 18.35 2.37
CA GLY A 79 13.38 19.63 1.86
C GLY A 79 11.90 19.56 1.50
N LYS A 80 11.46 20.30 0.47
CA LYS A 80 10.04 20.43 0.09
C LYS A 80 9.75 19.66 -1.21
N SER A 81 9.36 18.39 -1.12
CA SER A 81 8.60 17.71 -2.19
C SER A 81 8.06 16.35 -1.74
N GLY A 82 6.75 16.29 -1.51
CA GLY A 82 6.01 15.11 -1.08
C GLY A 82 4.56 15.54 -0.82
N ALA A 83 3.87 15.97 -1.88
CA ALA A 83 2.53 16.51 -1.76
C ALA A 83 1.51 15.37 -1.87
N ILE A 84 1.03 14.88 -0.73
CA ILE A 84 -0.28 14.24 -0.73
C ILE A 84 -1.29 15.35 -1.01
N THR A 85 -2.01 15.23 -2.11
CA THR A 85 -3.08 16.15 -2.50
C THR A 85 -4.41 15.43 -2.36
N LEU A 86 -5.37 16.08 -1.68
CA LEU A 86 -6.74 15.61 -1.58
C LEU A 86 -7.65 16.45 -2.46
N GLU A 87 -8.26 15.81 -3.44
CA GLU A 87 -9.31 16.38 -4.29
C GLU A 87 -10.66 15.92 -3.75
N SER A 88 -11.18 16.65 -2.76
CA SER A 88 -12.37 16.23 -1.98
C SER A 88 -13.63 16.04 -2.83
N ALA A 89 -13.80 16.80 -3.91
CA ALA A 89 -14.96 16.70 -4.79
C ALA A 89 -14.98 15.39 -5.60
N GLU A 90 -13.79 14.88 -5.93
CA GLU A 90 -13.59 13.66 -6.72
C GLU A 90 -13.28 12.44 -5.84
N HIS A 91 -13.34 12.61 -4.51
CA HIS A 91 -12.92 11.60 -3.53
C HIS A 91 -11.61 10.91 -3.93
N THR A 92 -10.61 11.74 -4.28
CA THR A 92 -9.31 11.28 -4.79
C THR A 92 -8.14 11.79 -3.96
N LEU A 93 -7.21 10.89 -3.63
CA LEU A 93 -5.89 11.19 -3.06
C LEU A 93 -4.82 10.92 -4.11
N SER A 94 -3.98 11.91 -4.38
CA SER A 94 -2.78 11.76 -5.22
C SER A 94 -1.54 11.95 -4.36
N MET A 95 -0.55 11.07 -4.48
CA MET A 95 0.70 11.11 -3.73
C MET A 95 1.86 10.60 -4.57
N ALA A 96 3.08 11.05 -4.28
CA ALA A 96 4.27 10.65 -5.02
C ALA A 96 5.46 10.47 -4.07
N THR A 97 6.43 9.65 -4.48
CA THR A 97 7.72 9.51 -3.80
C THR A 97 8.85 9.64 -4.80
N LEU A 98 9.80 10.52 -4.49
CA LEU A 98 11.03 10.67 -5.26
C LEU A 98 12.13 9.71 -4.78
N GLY A 99 11.83 8.85 -3.79
CA GLY A 99 12.84 8.09 -3.06
C GLY A 99 13.52 6.95 -3.83
N TYR A 100 13.08 6.73 -5.07
CA TYR A 100 13.67 5.76 -6.00
C TYR A 100 14.49 6.41 -7.12
N ALA A 101 14.42 7.73 -7.32
CA ALA A 101 14.98 8.40 -8.49
C ALA A 101 16.49 8.15 -8.65
N LYS A 102 17.26 8.28 -7.57
CA LYS A 102 18.73 8.13 -7.61
C LYS A 102 19.20 6.70 -7.94
N ARG A 103 18.49 5.67 -7.45
CA ARG A 103 18.91 4.26 -7.56
C ARG A 103 18.28 3.54 -8.75
N PHE A 104 17.06 3.90 -9.09
CA PHE A 104 16.24 3.20 -10.07
C PHE A 104 15.81 4.07 -11.25
N GLY A 105 16.20 5.35 -11.26
CA GLY A 105 15.90 6.27 -12.36
C GLY A 105 14.42 6.61 -12.51
N VAL A 106 13.61 6.39 -11.47
CA VAL A 106 12.16 6.59 -11.49
C VAL A 106 11.64 7.16 -10.18
N GLU A 107 10.51 7.85 -10.29
CA GLU A 107 9.62 8.20 -9.19
C GLU A 107 8.36 7.35 -9.31
N ILE A 108 7.65 7.17 -8.20
CA ILE A 108 6.39 6.44 -8.19
C ILE A 108 5.28 7.39 -7.74
N GLU A 109 4.25 7.50 -8.57
CA GLU A 109 3.01 8.22 -8.26
C GLU A 109 1.91 7.23 -7.95
N ARG A 110 1.15 7.49 -6.89
CA ARG A 110 -0.03 6.74 -6.51
C ARG A 110 -1.25 7.64 -6.51
N ARG A 111 -2.33 7.17 -7.15
CA ARG A 111 -3.66 7.76 -7.06
C ARG A 111 -4.63 6.77 -6.45
N LEU A 112 -5.44 7.22 -5.50
CA LEU A 112 -6.48 6.45 -4.82
C LEU A 112 -7.81 7.18 -4.96
N THR A 113 -8.84 6.52 -5.48
CA THR A 113 -10.17 7.12 -5.69
C THR A 113 -11.24 6.22 -5.10
N LEU A 114 -12.10 6.79 -4.24
CA LEU A 114 -13.30 6.11 -3.78
C LEU A 114 -14.46 6.41 -4.73
N LEU A 115 -15.10 5.36 -5.23
CA LEU A 115 -16.26 5.41 -6.11
C LEU A 115 -17.45 4.68 -5.46
N ALA A 116 -18.62 4.78 -6.10
CA ALA A 116 -19.84 4.05 -5.73
C ALA A 116 -20.10 4.12 -4.22
N GLU A 117 -20.07 5.34 -3.68
CA GLU A 117 -20.43 5.65 -2.31
C GLU A 117 -19.55 4.90 -1.30
N GLY A 118 -18.29 4.69 -1.69
CA GLY A 118 -17.28 4.00 -0.91
C GLY A 118 -17.23 2.49 -1.10
N THR A 119 -18.12 1.90 -1.90
CA THR A 119 -18.10 0.44 -2.13
C THR A 119 -17.03 -0.01 -3.12
N THR A 120 -16.33 0.93 -3.75
CA THR A 120 -15.20 0.67 -4.65
C THR A 120 -14.04 1.60 -4.34
N LEU A 121 -12.86 1.05 -4.13
CA LEU A 121 -11.59 1.77 -4.08
C LEU A 121 -10.78 1.41 -5.32
N VAL A 122 -10.49 2.40 -6.15
CA VAL A 122 -9.59 2.28 -7.30
C VAL A 122 -8.23 2.84 -6.92
N GLY A 123 -7.17 2.12 -7.26
CA GLY A 123 -5.80 2.55 -7.10
C GLY A 123 -5.00 2.42 -8.39
N GLN A 124 -4.06 3.33 -8.58
CA GLN A 124 -3.18 3.37 -9.73
C GLN A 124 -1.79 3.76 -9.26
N ASP A 125 -0.80 2.94 -9.57
CA ASP A 125 0.62 3.17 -9.31
C ASP A 125 1.35 3.36 -10.64
N ARG A 126 1.87 4.56 -10.89
CA ARG A 126 2.52 4.94 -12.15
C ARG A 126 4.01 5.18 -11.96
N ILE A 127 4.79 4.68 -12.92
CA ILE A 127 6.23 4.92 -13.00
C ILE A 127 6.48 6.21 -13.79
N VAL A 128 7.16 7.16 -13.16
CA VAL A 128 7.59 8.42 -13.79
C VAL A 128 9.10 8.40 -13.95
N VAL A 129 9.57 8.41 -15.20
CA VAL A 129 11.01 8.29 -15.49
C VAL A 129 11.73 9.60 -15.22
N THR A 130 12.81 9.53 -14.44
CA THR A 130 13.74 10.64 -14.15
C THR A 130 15.17 10.36 -14.61
N GLY A 131 15.47 9.11 -14.98
CA GLY A 131 16.77 8.66 -15.46
C GLY A 131 16.64 7.35 -16.23
N LYS A 132 17.51 6.38 -15.96
CA LYS A 132 17.42 5.04 -16.57
C LYS A 132 16.55 4.13 -15.70
N PRO A 133 15.32 3.76 -16.13
CA PRO A 133 14.45 2.86 -15.36
C PRO A 133 15.06 1.47 -15.24
N GLN A 134 15.00 0.88 -14.05
CA GLN A 134 15.47 -0.48 -13.77
C GLN A 134 14.85 -1.06 -12.49
N GLY A 135 14.87 -2.38 -12.38
CA GLY A 135 14.37 -3.14 -11.22
C GLY A 135 12.95 -3.68 -11.42
N VAL A 136 12.40 -4.27 -10.36
CA VAL A 136 11.03 -4.80 -10.30
C VAL A 136 10.24 -4.00 -9.27
N LEU A 137 9.16 -3.35 -9.72
CA LEU A 137 8.19 -2.69 -8.86
C LEU A 137 7.28 -3.73 -8.23
N ALA A 138 7.20 -3.73 -6.91
CA ALA A 138 6.28 -4.54 -6.13
C ALA A 138 5.35 -3.64 -5.31
N VAL A 139 4.04 -3.77 -5.52
CA VAL A 139 2.99 -3.10 -4.75
C VAL A 139 2.34 -4.11 -3.81
N ARG A 140 2.38 -3.84 -2.51
CA ARG A 140 1.89 -4.74 -1.45
C ARG A 140 0.64 -4.22 -0.78
N PHE A 141 -0.20 -5.17 -0.34
CA PHE A 141 -1.41 -4.91 0.42
C PHE A 141 -1.50 -5.90 1.58
N HIS A 142 -1.13 -5.50 2.79
CA HIS A 142 -1.31 -6.34 3.97
C HIS A 142 -2.77 -6.35 4.38
N LEU A 143 -3.38 -7.53 4.31
CA LEU A 143 -4.80 -7.69 4.64
C LEU A 143 -5.00 -7.76 6.16
N ALA A 144 -6.14 -7.26 6.60
CA ALA A 144 -6.56 -7.35 7.99
C ALA A 144 -6.73 -8.82 8.45
N PRO A 145 -6.60 -9.10 9.76
CA PRO A 145 -6.71 -10.45 10.29
C PRO A 145 -8.01 -11.15 9.91
N GLY A 146 -7.89 -12.42 9.50
CA GLY A 146 -9.01 -13.29 9.17
C GLY A 146 -9.60 -13.13 7.77
N ILE A 147 -9.12 -12.20 6.95
CA ILE A 147 -9.49 -12.12 5.54
C ILE A 147 -8.92 -13.33 4.79
N LYS A 148 -9.80 -14.03 4.05
CA LYS A 148 -9.42 -15.18 3.22
C LYS A 148 -9.30 -14.75 1.77
N VAL A 149 -8.17 -15.07 1.13
CA VAL A 149 -7.91 -14.81 -0.29
C VAL A 149 -8.25 -16.04 -1.13
N ARG A 150 -8.97 -15.84 -2.22
CA ARG A 150 -9.37 -16.89 -3.18
C ARG A 150 -9.15 -16.36 -4.61
N PRO A 151 -7.94 -16.54 -5.18
CA PRO A 151 -7.67 -16.17 -6.56
C PRO A 151 -8.52 -16.99 -7.54
N THR A 152 -8.96 -16.38 -8.63
CA THR A 152 -9.63 -17.07 -9.73
C THR A 152 -8.59 -17.46 -10.78
N LEU A 153 -8.48 -18.75 -11.10
CA LEU A 153 -7.48 -19.24 -12.03
C LEU A 153 -7.71 -18.68 -13.44
N GLY A 154 -6.67 -18.07 -14.03
CA GLY A 154 -6.70 -17.54 -15.39
C GLY A 154 -7.35 -16.16 -15.52
N GLU A 155 -7.75 -15.55 -14.42
CA GLU A 155 -8.36 -14.21 -14.38
C GLU A 155 -7.58 -13.29 -13.44
N ASN A 156 -7.54 -11.99 -13.75
CA ASN A 156 -6.92 -11.00 -12.87
C ASN A 156 -7.88 -10.56 -11.76
N ILE A 157 -8.39 -11.53 -11.01
CA ILE A 157 -9.32 -11.32 -9.90
C ILE A 157 -9.05 -12.28 -8.74
N ALA A 158 -9.14 -11.75 -7.52
CA ALA A 158 -9.11 -12.54 -6.29
C ALA A 158 -10.27 -12.13 -5.39
N ARG A 159 -11.06 -13.13 -4.95
CA ARG A 159 -12.14 -12.93 -4.00
C ARG A 159 -11.57 -12.88 -2.57
N LEU A 160 -11.98 -11.86 -1.82
CA LEU A 160 -11.62 -11.63 -0.42
C LEU A 160 -12.86 -11.82 0.45
N VAL A 161 -12.84 -12.82 1.33
CA VAL A 161 -13.93 -13.06 2.28
C VAL A 161 -13.53 -12.54 3.65
N LEU A 162 -14.21 -11.52 4.14
CA LEU A 162 -13.94 -10.89 5.43
C LEU A 162 -14.53 -11.70 6.60
N PRO A 163 -14.03 -11.51 7.83
CA PRO A 163 -14.56 -12.18 9.02
C PRO A 163 -16.04 -11.92 9.30
N ASN A 164 -16.56 -10.75 8.91
CA ASN A 164 -17.97 -10.39 9.05
C ASN A 164 -18.87 -10.99 7.96
N GLY A 165 -18.32 -11.83 7.07
CA GLY A 165 -19.05 -12.46 5.97
C GLY A 165 -19.19 -11.60 4.71
N SER A 166 -18.83 -10.32 4.75
CA SER A 166 -18.81 -9.49 3.54
C SER A 166 -17.76 -9.99 2.55
N VAL A 167 -18.05 -9.85 1.27
CA VAL A 167 -17.18 -10.30 0.19
C VAL A 167 -16.75 -9.11 -0.64
N TRP A 168 -15.47 -9.10 -0.99
CA TRP A 168 -14.86 -8.13 -1.88
C TRP A 168 -14.15 -8.85 -3.01
N SER A 169 -14.04 -8.18 -4.14
CA SER A 169 -13.22 -8.60 -5.27
C SER A 169 -12.04 -7.65 -5.40
N PHE A 170 -10.84 -8.22 -5.46
CA PHE A 170 -9.60 -7.52 -5.81
C PHE A 170 -9.28 -7.79 -7.27
N LEU A 171 -9.22 -6.75 -8.09
CA LEU A 171 -8.88 -6.84 -9.51
C LEU A 171 -7.57 -6.08 -9.77
N TRP A 172 -6.83 -6.49 -10.80
CA TRP A 172 -5.61 -5.80 -11.19
C TRP A 172 -5.34 -5.85 -12.70
N GLU A 173 -4.50 -4.94 -13.16
CA GLU A 173 -3.98 -4.89 -14.52
C GLU A 173 -2.53 -4.36 -14.51
N GLY A 174 -1.73 -4.75 -15.51
CA GLY A 174 -0.35 -4.28 -15.65
C GLY A 174 0.67 -4.98 -14.75
N ALA A 175 0.28 -6.00 -13.99
CA ALA A 175 1.16 -6.70 -13.06
C ALA A 175 0.90 -8.21 -12.99
N ARG A 176 1.93 -8.95 -12.56
CA ARG A 176 1.82 -10.33 -12.08
C ARG A 176 1.33 -10.33 -10.64
N PHE A 177 0.42 -11.22 -10.30
CA PHE A 177 -0.13 -11.34 -8.95
C PHE A 177 0.34 -12.61 -8.25
N HIS A 178 0.60 -12.49 -6.95
CA HIS A 178 0.65 -13.60 -6.02
C HIS A 178 0.23 -13.12 -4.63
N ASP A 179 -0.10 -14.06 -3.74
CA ASP A 179 -0.39 -13.76 -2.34
C ASP A 179 0.59 -14.49 -1.40
N GLU A 180 1.01 -13.80 -0.35
CA GLU A 180 2.04 -14.26 0.58
C GLU A 180 1.52 -14.26 2.02
N ASP A 181 2.25 -14.94 2.90
CA ASP A 181 2.05 -14.79 4.33
C ASP A 181 2.45 -13.38 4.79
N SER A 182 1.71 -12.87 5.77
CA SER A 182 1.92 -11.56 6.36
C SER A 182 1.64 -11.63 7.86
N VAL A 183 1.95 -10.54 8.56
CA VAL A 183 1.67 -10.38 9.98
C VAL A 183 1.01 -9.03 10.25
N ARG A 184 0.17 -8.99 11.28
CA ARG A 184 -0.26 -7.73 11.91
C ARG A 184 0.02 -7.79 13.40
N GLN A 185 0.74 -6.80 13.89
CA GLN A 185 1.00 -6.58 15.31
C GLN A 185 -0.24 -5.97 15.97
N SER A 186 -0.62 -6.54 17.11
CA SER A 186 -1.63 -6.05 18.02
C SER A 186 -1.01 -5.87 19.40
N ALA A 187 -1.19 -4.70 20.01
CA ALA A 187 -0.71 -4.42 21.36
C ALA A 187 -1.28 -5.37 22.43
N TYR A 188 -2.46 -5.97 22.18
CA TYR A 188 -3.16 -6.82 23.15
C TYR A 188 -3.00 -8.31 22.88
N LEU A 189 -2.92 -8.70 21.60
CA LEU A 189 -2.96 -10.10 21.17
C LEU A 189 -1.63 -10.58 20.57
N GLY A 190 -0.63 -9.71 20.47
CA GLY A 190 0.64 -10.02 19.83
C GLY A 190 0.48 -10.10 18.31
N PHE A 191 1.08 -11.11 17.70
CA PHE A 191 1.10 -11.25 16.24
C PHE A 191 -0.07 -12.07 15.69
N HIS A 192 -0.84 -11.45 14.81
CA HIS A 192 -1.80 -12.15 13.96
C HIS A 192 -1.14 -12.53 12.65
N ARG A 193 -1.16 -13.83 12.31
CA ARG A 193 -0.87 -14.27 10.95
C ARG A 193 -1.98 -13.78 10.01
N THR A 194 -1.59 -13.13 8.93
CA THR A 194 -2.49 -12.62 7.89
C THR A 194 -1.95 -13.02 6.52
N ARG A 195 -2.59 -12.50 5.46
CA ARG A 195 -2.12 -12.61 4.09
C ARG A 195 -1.81 -11.22 3.54
N GLN A 196 -0.96 -11.14 2.56
CA GLN A 196 -0.78 -9.95 1.75
C GLN A 196 -0.98 -10.28 0.28
N LEU A 197 -1.48 -9.31 -0.47
CA LEU A 197 -1.54 -9.34 -1.92
C LEU A 197 -0.32 -8.62 -2.46
N VAL A 198 0.32 -9.17 -3.50
CA VAL A 198 1.51 -8.58 -4.11
C VAL A 198 1.31 -8.50 -5.62
N LEU A 199 1.47 -7.30 -6.16
CA LEU A 199 1.49 -7.03 -7.59
C LEU A 199 2.91 -6.66 -8.02
N GLU A 200 3.46 -7.36 -9.00
CA GLU A 200 4.81 -7.13 -9.51
C GLU A 200 4.83 -6.79 -11.00
N ALA A 201 5.59 -5.76 -11.36
CA ALA A 201 5.83 -5.38 -12.74
C ALA A 201 7.28 -4.93 -12.92
N ASP A 202 7.83 -5.08 -14.12
CA ASP A 202 9.17 -4.59 -14.43
C ASP A 202 9.15 -3.05 -14.48
N VAL A 203 10.18 -2.39 -13.95
CA VAL A 203 10.29 -0.94 -13.97
C VAL A 203 10.67 -0.48 -15.37
N VAL A 204 9.69 0.03 -16.11
CA VAL A 204 9.83 0.50 -17.49
C VAL A 204 9.20 1.87 -17.67
N GLU A 205 9.61 2.57 -18.73
CA GLU A 205 9.01 3.85 -19.10
C GLU A 205 7.50 3.72 -19.38
N GLY A 206 6.70 4.55 -18.71
CA GLY A 206 5.24 4.52 -18.84
C GLY A 206 4.58 3.30 -18.18
N GLY A 207 5.32 2.49 -17.42
CA GLY A 207 4.76 1.37 -16.68
C GLY A 207 3.74 1.81 -15.64
N GLU A 208 2.66 1.04 -15.52
CA GLU A 208 1.53 1.34 -14.65
C GLU A 208 0.92 0.06 -14.11
N ILE A 209 0.53 0.07 -12.84
CA ILE A 209 -0.23 -0.98 -12.18
C ILE A 209 -1.55 -0.38 -11.72
N ALA A 210 -2.67 -0.87 -12.25
CA ALA A 210 -4.01 -0.51 -11.81
C ALA A 210 -4.60 -1.63 -10.95
N TRP A 211 -5.30 -1.27 -9.88
CA TRP A 211 -5.93 -2.23 -8.98
C TRP A 211 -7.22 -1.70 -8.38
N ILE A 212 -8.14 -2.59 -8.03
CA ILE A 212 -9.47 -2.25 -7.53
C ILE A 212 -9.83 -3.16 -6.38
N PHE A 213 -10.30 -2.60 -5.26
CA PHE A 213 -11.11 -3.32 -4.28
C PHE A 213 -12.55 -2.91 -4.46
N THR A 214 -13.44 -3.85 -4.80
CA THR A 214 -14.87 -3.57 -4.92
C THR A 214 -15.67 -4.55 -4.09
N LYS A 215 -16.68 -4.05 -3.36
CA LYS A 215 -17.57 -4.90 -2.57
C LYS A 215 -18.51 -5.66 -3.50
N ASP A 216 -18.66 -6.96 -3.29
CA ASP A 216 -19.70 -7.74 -3.96
C ASP A 216 -21.07 -7.31 -3.41
N GLN A 217 -22.08 -7.21 -4.28
CA GLN A 217 -23.46 -6.85 -3.91
C GLN A 217 -24.10 -7.90 -3.00
#